data_AF-A0A9Q1CQY3-F1
#
_entry.id   AF-A0A9Q1CQY3-F1
#
_cell.length_a   1.000
_cell.length_b   1.000
_cell.length_c   1.000
_cell.angle_alpha   90.00
_cell.angle_beta   90.00
_cell.angle_gamma   90.00
#
_symmetry.space_group_name_H-M   'P 1'
#
loop_
_entity.id
_entity.type
_entity.pdbx_description
1 polymer ?
#
loop_
_entity_poly.entity_id
_entity_poly.type
_entity_poly.pdbx_seq_one_letter_code
_entity_poly.pdbx_strand_id
1 'polypeptide(L)' 'MATLSVERLDFPLCAFARLGLDYAGPFLTRQGRGQATLKRYSCLFTCMATHGVHLEMAYGLHTDFFLDTLCRFCVS' A
#
# COMPACT_ATOMS: atom_id res chain seq x y z
N MET A 1 -30.62 -16.58 15.70
CA MET A 1 -29.46 -16.39 14.80
C MET A 1 -29.70 -15.11 14.04
N ALA A 2 -28.88 -14.07 14.23
CA ALA A 2 -29.06 -12.81 13.51
C ALA A 2 -28.67 -13.00 12.03
N THR A 3 -29.53 -12.56 11.12
CA THR A 3 -29.25 -12.54 9.68
C THR A 3 -28.18 -11.49 9.38
N LEU A 4 -27.11 -11.90 8.73
CA LEU A 4 -26.07 -10.99 8.24
C LEU A 4 -26.65 -10.11 7.13
N SER A 5 -26.44 -8.80 7.19
CA SER A 5 -26.89 -7.87 6.16
C SER A 5 -26.36 -8.30 4.78
N VAL A 6 -27.23 -8.35 3.77
CA VAL A 6 -26.87 -8.74 2.39
C VAL A 6 -25.75 -7.87 1.82
N GLU A 7 -25.62 -6.63 2.29
CA GLU A 7 -24.52 -5.71 1.98
C GLU A 7 -23.11 -6.27 2.31
N ARG A 8 -23.01 -7.29 3.17
CA ARG A 8 -21.74 -7.99 3.45
C ARG A 8 -21.38 -9.07 2.43
N LEU A 9 -22.30 -9.46 1.55
CA LEU A 9 -22.13 -10.53 0.56
C LEU A 9 -21.80 -10.00 -0.85
N ASP A 10 -21.98 -8.70 -1.12
CA ASP A 10 -21.82 -8.10 -2.45
C ASP A 10 -20.48 -7.38 -2.67
N PHE A 11 -19.41 -7.80 -2.00
CA PHE A 11 -18.09 -7.27 -2.32
C PHE A 11 -17.55 -7.98 -3.56
N PRO A 12 -16.99 -7.25 -4.54
CA PRO A 12 -16.31 -7.88 -5.65
C PRO A 12 -15.24 -8.84 -5.10
N LEU A 13 -15.39 -10.13 -5.42
CA LEU A 13 -14.42 -11.18 -5.06
C LEU A 13 -13.05 -10.98 -5.73
N CYS A 14 -12.94 -10.00 -6.63
CA CYS A 14 -11.68 -9.63 -7.26
C CYS A 14 -10.77 -8.96 -6.21
N ALA A 15 -9.60 -9.57 -5.99
CA ALA A 15 -8.60 -9.01 -5.10
C ALA A 15 -8.26 -7.57 -5.51
N PHE A 16 -8.02 -6.72 -4.52
CA PHE A 16 -7.65 -5.31 -4.70
C PHE A 16 -8.70 -4.41 -5.38
N ALA A 17 -9.95 -4.86 -5.56
CA ALA A 17 -11.04 -4.02 -6.06
C ALA A 17 -11.41 -2.86 -5.12
N ARG A 18 -11.18 -3.04 -3.81
CA ARG A 18 -11.31 -1.98 -2.79
C ARG A 18 -10.06 -1.97 -1.93
N LEU A 19 -9.40 -0.82 -1.88
CA LEU A 19 -8.11 -0.65 -1.21
C LEU A 19 -8.20 0.37 -0.08
N GLY A 20 -7.60 0.03 1.06
CA GLY A 20 -7.11 1.01 2.01
C GLY A 20 -5.70 1.42 1.62
N LEU A 21 -5.39 2.70 1.80
CA LEU A 21 -4.10 3.27 1.49
C LEU A 21 -3.52 3.93 2.73
N ASP A 22 -2.29 3.60 3.06
CA ASP A 22 -1.59 4.18 4.22
C ASP A 22 -0.09 4.29 3.96
N TYR A 23 0.62 5.05 4.79
CA TYR A 23 2.06 5.23 4.72
C TYR A 23 2.73 4.90 6.05
N ALA A 24 3.73 4.03 6.01
CA ALA A 24 4.60 3.75 7.15
C ALA A 24 5.98 4.40 6.97
N GLY A 25 6.55 4.89 8.08
CA GLY A 25 7.91 5.43 8.11
C GLY A 25 8.07 6.62 9.09
N PRO A 26 9.18 7.38 8.98
CA PRO A 26 10.27 7.22 8.03
C PRO A 26 11.24 6.08 8.39
N PHE A 27 11.55 5.23 7.42
CA PHE A 27 12.61 4.24 7.50
C PHE A 27 13.94 4.85 7.05
N LEU A 28 14.99 4.62 7.84
CA LEU A 28 16.35 5.03 7.49
C LEU A 28 17.02 3.93 6.67
N THR A 29 17.33 4.24 5.41
CA THR A 29 17.89 3.27 4.46
C THR A 29 19.32 3.64 4.10
N ARG A 30 20.22 2.65 4.18
CA ARG A 30 21.61 2.79 3.75
C ARG A 30 21.68 2.58 2.24
N GLN A 31 22.25 3.54 1.52
CA GLN A 31 22.37 3.51 0.06
C GLN A 31 23.70 2.89 -0.42
N GLY A 32 24.31 2.04 0.41
CA GLY A 32 25.65 1.48 0.18
C GLY A 32 26.72 2.05 1.11
N ARG A 33 27.97 1.61 0.92
CA ARG A 33 29.11 1.97 1.79
C ARG A 33 29.53 3.42 1.55
N GLY A 34 29.64 4.20 2.62
CA GLY A 34 30.07 5.61 2.56
C GLY A 34 29.01 6.58 2.03
N GLN A 35 27.81 6.10 1.68
CA GLN A 35 26.71 6.92 1.19
C GLN A 35 25.85 7.44 2.34
N ALA A 36 25.18 8.58 2.10
CA ALA A 36 24.25 9.15 3.06
C ALA A 36 23.08 8.20 3.35
N THR A 37 22.63 8.19 4.60
CA THR A 37 21.39 7.49 4.97
C THR A 37 20.20 8.33 4.55
N LEU A 38 19.26 7.74 3.82
CA LEU A 38 18.09 8.44 3.30
C LEU A 38 16.81 7.98 3.99
N LYS A 39 15.91 8.94 4.22
CA LYS A 39 14.55 8.67 4.69
C LYS A 39 13.72 8.12 3.54
N ARG A 40 13.01 7.03 3.82
CA ARG A 40 12.12 6.34 2.89
C ARG A 40 10.83 6.00 3.61
N TYR A 41 9.76 5.86 2.84
CA TYR A 41 8.44 5.49 3.35
C TYR A 41 7.97 4.25 2.61
N SER A 42 7.09 3.48 3.24
CA SER A 42 6.43 2.35 2.61
C SER A 42 4.96 2.71 2.40
N CYS A 43 4.50 2.70 1.15
CA CYS A 43 3.10 2.82 0.79
C CYS A 43 2.44 1.45 0.95
N LEU A 44 1.38 1.39 1.76
CA LEU A 44 0.61 0.20 2.05
C LEU A 44 -0.67 0.22 1.23
N PHE A 45 -0.86 -0.81 0.40
CA PHE A 45 -2.11 -1.07 -0.31
C PHE A 45 -2.78 -2.29 0.31
N THR A 46 -3.79 -2.04 1.14
CA THR A 46 -4.50 -3.09 1.88
C THR A 46 -5.79 -3.46 1.15
N CYS A 47 -5.90 -4.69 0.68
CA CYS A 47 -7.12 -5.22 0.07
C CYS A 47 -8.20 -5.40 1.15
N MET A 48 -9.34 -4.70 0.99
CA MET A 48 -10.45 -4.79 1.94
C MET A 48 -11.24 -6.10 1.82
N ALA A 49 -11.12 -6.82 0.70
CA ALA A 49 -11.81 -8.09 0.50
C ALA A 49 -11.06 -9.26 1.15
N THR A 50 -9.72 -9.28 1.05
CA THR A 50 -8.88 -10.41 1.51
C THR A 50 -8.01 -10.08 2.71
N HIS A 51 -7.94 -8.81 3.12
CA HIS A 51 -7.00 -8.29 4.13
C HIS A 51 -5.52 -8.49 3.75
N GLY A 52 -5.23 -8.79 2.48
CA GLY A 52 -3.87 -8.85 1.96
C GLY A 52 -3.26 -7.45 1.86
N VAL A 53 -1.95 -7.34 2.08
CA VAL A 53 -1.21 -6.07 2.04
C VAL A 53 -0.13 -6.14 0.98
N HIS A 54 -0.17 -5.22 0.01
CA HIS A 54 0.91 -4.99 -0.95
C HIS A 54 1.73 -3.77 -0.50
N LEU A 55 3.05 -3.93 -0.47
CA LEU A 55 3.97 -2.92 0.05
C LEU A 55 4.84 -2.38 -1.08
N GLU A 56 4.78 -1.07 -1.31
CA GLU A 56 5.65 -0.37 -2.25
C GLU A 56 6.52 0.65 -1.54
N MET A 57 7.77 0.76 -1.98
CA MET A 57 8.70 1.73 -1.38
C MET A 57 8.57 3.10 -2.04
N ALA A 58 8.23 4.11 -1.26
CA ALA A 58 8.19 5.51 -1.66
C ALA A 58 9.44 6.27 -1.20
N TYR A 59 9.94 7.13 -2.07
CA TYR A 59 11.15 7.91 -1.81
C TYR A 59 10.89 9.19 -1.00
N GLY A 60 9.62 9.56 -0.81
CA GLY A 60 9.14 10.71 -0.02
C GLY A 60 7.61 10.68 0.10
N LEU A 61 7.03 11.72 0.73
CA LEU A 61 5.57 11.87 0.92
C LEU A 61 4.92 12.86 -0.07
N HIS A 62 5.60 13.16 -1.18
CA HIS A 62 5.07 14.02 -2.22
C HIS A 62 4.26 13.21 -3.25
N THR A 63 3.34 13.87 -3.93
CA THR A 63 2.43 13.25 -4.92
C THR A 63 3.17 12.50 -6.02
N ASP A 64 4.32 13.00 -6.48
CA ASP A 64 5.10 12.33 -7.54
C ASP A 64 5.59 10.95 -7.09
N PHE A 65 6.06 10.84 -5.84
CA PHE A 65 6.49 9.57 -5.27
C PHE A 65 5.30 8.62 -5.03
N PHE A 66 4.14 9.18 -4.70
CA PHE A 66 2.91 8.39 -4.58
C PHE A 66 2.46 7.81 -5.93
N LEU A 67 2.42 8.63 -6.98
CA LEU A 67 2.04 8.19 -8.32
C LEU A 67 2.99 7.09 -8.83
N ASP A 68 4.29 7.23 -8.57
CA ASP A 68 5.27 6.20 -8.90
C ASP A 68 5.01 4.87 -8.16
N THR A 69 4.68 4.92 -6.86
CA THR A 69 4.28 3.70 -6.12
C THR A 69 2.96 3.11 -6.60
N LEU A 70 1.99 3.95 -6.99
CA LEU A 70 0.70 3.49 -7.52
C LEU A 70 0.89 2.79 -8.87
N CYS A 71 1.72 3.34 -9.76
CA CYS A 71 2.06 2.71 -11.03
C CYS A 71 2.73 1.35 -10.82
N ARG A 72 3.67 1.23 -9.86
CA ARG A 72 4.30 -0.05 -9.53
C ARG A 72 3.30 -1.08 -9.00
N PHE A 73 2.39 -0.66 -8.12
CA PHE A 73 1.32 -1.52 -7.63
C PHE A 73 0.39 -2.02 -8.76
N CYS A 74 0.01 -1.17 -9.71
CA CYS A 74 -0.90 -1.56 -10.79
C CYS A 74 -0.29 -2.54 -11.81
N VAL A 75 1.04 -2.62 -11.90
CA VAL A 75 1.76 -3.52 -12.81
C VAL A 75 2.18 -4.84 -12.12
N SER A 76 2.15 -4.89 -10.78
CA SER A 76 2.44 -6.08 -10.00
C SER A 76 1.33 -7.13 -10.10
#